data_AF-A0AAU5SEW5-F1
#
_entry.id   AF-A0AAU5SEW5-F1
#
_cell.length_a   1.000
_cell.length_b   1.000
_cell.length_c   1.000
_cell.angle_alpha   90.00
_cell.angle_beta   90.00
_cell.angle_gamma   90.00
#
_symmetry.space_group_name_H-M   'P 1'
#
loop_
_entity.id
_entity.type
_entity.pdbx_description
1 polymer ?
#
loop_
_entity_poly.entity_id
_entity_poly.type
_entity_poly.pdbx_seq_one_letter_code
_entity_poly.pdbx_strand_id
1 'polypeptide(L)'
;MGDDWGARLTAAGFTLRAERHVAIDLAPPLPAATGRYAHAVLGRTRDHLGSALDADDLAVLATLLDGDGPDALLRRGDLTVRTTRTVWLAERH
;
A
#
# COMPACT_ATOMS: atom_id res chain seq x y z
N MET A 1 -0.03 -3.48 11.60
CA MET A 1 0.65 -4.65 10.99
C MET A 1 -0.27 -5.85 11.19
N GLY A 2 -0.48 -6.66 10.15
CA GLY A 2 -1.61 -7.59 10.05
C GLY A 2 -1.78 -8.51 11.27
N ASP A 3 -3.04 -8.72 11.65
CA ASP A 3 -3.43 -9.70 12.68
C ASP A 3 -2.75 -11.06 12.47
N ASP A 4 -2.55 -11.81 13.56
CA ASP A 4 -2.09 -13.20 13.53
C ASP A 4 -3.19 -14.10 12.92
N TRP A 5 -3.28 -14.06 11.60
CA TRP A 5 -4.25 -14.83 10.83
C TRP A 5 -4.00 -16.33 10.94
N GLY A 6 -2.76 -16.77 11.17
CA GLY A 6 -2.45 -18.17 11.46
C GLY A 6 -3.16 -18.66 12.71
N ALA A 7 -3.06 -17.91 13.82
CA ALA A 7 -3.79 -18.21 15.04
C ALA A 7 -5.30 -18.13 14.84
N ARG A 8 -5.81 -17.14 14.10
CA ARG A 8 -7.25 -17.01 13.84
C ARG A 8 -7.82 -18.15 13.00
N LEU A 9 -7.12 -18.56 11.95
CA LEU A 9 -7.53 -19.69 11.11
C LEU A 9 -7.54 -20.99 11.92
N THR A 10 -6.53 -21.20 12.76
CA THR A 10 -6.46 -22.36 13.66
C THR A 10 -7.60 -22.34 14.68
N ALA A 11 -7.87 -21.20 15.32
CA ALA A 11 -8.99 -21.04 16.25
C ALA A 11 -10.35 -21.28 15.59
N ALA A 12 -10.48 -20.99 14.29
CA ALA A 12 -11.66 -21.27 13.49
C ALA A 12 -11.77 -22.76 13.05
N GLY A 13 -10.86 -23.62 13.49
CA GLY A 13 -10.86 -25.06 13.19
C GLY A 13 -10.25 -25.43 11.84
N PHE A 14 -9.52 -24.51 11.20
CA PHE A 14 -8.73 -24.85 10.03
C PHE A 14 -7.37 -25.41 10.45
N THR A 15 -6.87 -26.36 9.68
CA THR A 15 -5.47 -26.80 9.76
C THR A 15 -4.64 -25.97 8.80
N LEU A 16 -3.66 -25.23 9.33
CA LEU A 16 -2.73 -24.48 8.50
C LEU A 16 -1.77 -25.44 7.79
N ARG A 17 -1.67 -25.31 6.46
CA ARG A 17 -0.79 -26.12 5.60
C ARG A 17 0.47 -25.37 5.19
N ALA A 18 0.38 -24.06 4.99
CA ALA A 18 1.53 -23.23 4.71
C ALA A 18 1.28 -21.76 5.07
N GLU A 19 2.36 -21.08 5.40
CA GLU A 19 2.44 -19.62 5.42
C GLU A 19 3.54 -19.19 4.45
N ARG A 20 3.28 -18.16 3.64
CA ARG A 20 4.25 -17.62 2.68
C ARG A 20 4.28 -16.10 2.76
N HIS A 21 5.50 -15.58 2.88
CA HIS A 21 5.78 -14.15 2.74
C HIS A 21 6.18 -13.86 1.29
N VAL A 22 5.38 -13.05 0.61
CA VAL A 22 5.61 -12.62 -0.77
C VAL A 22 6.01 -11.15 -0.75
N ALA A 23 7.28 -10.90 -1.02
CA ALA A 23 7.77 -9.55 -1.27
C ALA A 23 7.51 -9.17 -2.74
N ILE A 24 6.91 -8.00 -2.94
CA ILE A 24 6.67 -7.41 -4.25
C ILE A 24 7.51 -6.13 -4.30
N ASP A 25 8.42 -6.07 -5.26
CA ASP A 25 9.23 -4.89 -5.57
C ASP A 25 9.14 -4.62 -7.07
N LEU A 26 8.47 -3.53 -7.43
CA LEU A 26 8.22 -3.13 -8.81
C LEU A 26 8.99 -1.84 -9.09
N ALA A 27 9.88 -1.89 -10.08
CA ALA A 27 10.69 -0.76 -10.53
C ALA A 27 10.15 -0.17 -11.85
N PRO A 28 10.36 1.12 -12.11
CA PRO A 28 10.10 1.74 -13.42
C PRO A 28 10.74 1.00 -14.61
N PRO A 29 10.16 1.09 -15.82
CA PRO A 29 8.92 1.78 -16.13
C PRO A 29 7.70 0.96 -15.69
N LEU A 30 6.76 1.60 -14.99
CA LEU A 30 5.50 0.99 -14.59
C LEU A 30 4.32 1.55 -15.40
N PRO A 31 3.20 0.83 -15.48
CA PRO A 31 2.01 1.31 -16.18
C PRO A 31 1.50 2.64 -15.60
N ALA A 32 0.84 3.46 -16.42
CA ALA A 32 0.23 4.74 -15.97
C ALA A 32 -0.74 4.59 -14.79
N ALA A 33 -1.25 3.38 -14.54
CA ALA A 33 -2.04 3.06 -13.35
C ALA A 33 -1.27 3.25 -12.03
N THR A 34 0.06 3.19 -12.03
CA THR A 34 0.90 3.39 -10.84
C THR A 34 0.75 4.78 -10.26
N GLY A 35 0.71 5.82 -11.09
CA GLY A 35 0.46 7.19 -10.63
C GLY A 35 -0.91 7.32 -9.95
N ARG A 36 -1.95 6.72 -10.53
CA ARG A 36 -3.30 6.67 -9.92
C ARG A 36 -3.32 5.91 -8.60
N TYR A 37 -2.59 4.79 -8.53
CA TYR A 37 -2.46 4.02 -7.30
C TYR A 37 -1.77 4.82 -6.19
N ALA A 38 -0.64 5.47 -6.50
CA ALA A 38 0.09 6.32 -5.57
C ALA A 38 -0.76 7.49 -5.07
N HIS A 39 -1.48 8.16 -5.99
CA HIS A 39 -2.41 9.25 -5.66
C HIS A 39 -3.49 8.79 -4.69
N ALA A 40 -4.15 7.66 -4.96
CA ALA A 40 -5.18 7.12 -4.08
C ALA A 40 -4.65 6.70 -2.70
N VAL A 41 -3.43 6.18 -2.61
CA VAL A 41 -2.81 5.79 -1.33
C VAL A 41 -2.45 7.03 -0.51
N LEU A 42 -1.73 7.99 -1.10
CA LEU A 42 -1.28 9.18 -0.37
C LEU A 42 -2.44 10.14 -0.05
N GLY A 43 -3.47 10.20 -0.89
CA GLY A 43 -4.71 10.92 -0.58
C GLY A 43 -5.36 10.38 0.69
N ARG A 44 -5.52 9.06 0.80
CA ARG A 44 -6.03 8.44 2.03
C ARG A 44 -5.12 8.70 3.24
N THR A 45 -3.80 8.62 3.07
CA THR A 45 -2.85 8.91 4.15
C THR A 45 -3.01 10.32 4.68
N ARG A 46 -3.12 11.31 3.78
CA ARG A 46 -3.39 12.71 4.16
C ARG A 46 -4.70 12.84 4.93
N ASP A 47 -5.77 12.20 4.47
CA ASP A 47 -7.09 12.29 5.11
C ASP A 47 -7.09 11.65 6.51
N HIS A 48 -6.32 10.57 6.73
CA HIS A 48 -6.23 9.89 8.03
C HIS A 48 -5.26 10.56 9.00
N LEU A 49 -4.14 11.10 8.50
CA LEU A 49 -3.08 11.68 9.32
C LEU A 49 -3.18 13.20 9.44
N GLY A 50 -4.17 13.84 8.81
CA GLY A 50 -4.29 15.29 8.62
C GLY A 50 -3.65 16.16 9.70
N SER A 51 -4.14 16.13 10.94
CA SER A 51 -3.63 16.97 12.04
C SER A 51 -2.39 16.43 12.76
N ALA A 52 -1.94 15.22 12.44
CA ALA A 52 -0.72 14.62 12.96
C ALA A 52 0.51 14.92 12.10
N LEU A 53 0.30 15.41 10.87
CA LEU A 53 1.36 15.90 9.99
C LEU A 53 1.62 17.39 10.25
N ASP A 54 2.86 17.82 10.10
CA ASP A 54 3.16 19.25 10.10
C ASP A 54 2.72 19.93 8.80
N ALA A 55 2.76 21.26 8.80
CA ALA A 55 2.28 22.07 7.68
C ALA A 55 3.12 21.87 6.41
N ASP A 56 4.42 21.59 6.54
CA ASP A 56 5.33 21.42 5.40
C ASP A 56 5.04 20.09 4.70
N ASP A 57 4.88 19.01 5.45
CA ASP A 57 4.48 17.71 4.94
C ASP A 57 3.10 17.76 4.25
N LEU A 58 2.14 18.48 4.84
CA LEU A 58 0.83 18.69 4.22
C LEU A 58 0.92 19.46 2.91
N ALA A 59 1.77 20.49 2.83
CA ALA A 59 2.00 21.25 1.62
C ALA A 59 2.65 20.38 0.52
N VAL A 60 3.62 19.55 0.88
CA VAL A 60 4.24 18.59 -0.06
C VAL A 60 3.20 17.60 -0.58
N LEU A 61 2.37 17.03 0.30
CA LEU A 61 1.30 16.13 -0.13
C LEU A 61 0.28 16.83 -1.02
N ALA A 62 -0.07 18.10 -0.75
CA ALA A 62 -0.96 18.88 -1.60
C ALA A 62 -0.38 19.04 -3.02
N THR A 63 0.90 19.39 -3.14
CA THR A 63 1.59 19.52 -4.43
C THR A 63 1.64 18.18 -5.19
N LEU A 64 1.95 17.07 -4.51
CA LEU A 64 2.02 15.75 -5.14
C LEU A 64 0.65 15.23 -5.59
N LEU A 65 -0.42 15.60 -4.88
CA LEU A 65 -1.80 15.18 -5.15
C LEU A 65 -2.53 16.14 -6.11
N ASP A 66 -1.96 17.30 -6.40
CA ASP A 66 -2.48 18.22 -7.42
C ASP A 66 -2.32 17.59 -8.80
N GLY A 67 -3.42 17.13 -9.40
CA GLY A 67 -3.40 16.32 -10.62
C GLY A 67 -2.81 17.05 -11.83
N ASP A 68 -2.80 18.38 -11.81
CA ASP A 68 -2.36 19.21 -12.91
C ASP A 68 -0.96 19.83 -12.73
N GLY A 69 -0.35 19.64 -11.57
CA GLY A 69 0.98 20.16 -11.26
C GLY A 69 2.13 19.44 -11.99
N PRO A 70 3.29 20.08 -12.16
CA PRO A 70 4.48 19.44 -12.72
C PRO A 70 4.99 18.28 -11.85
N ASP A 71 4.81 18.37 -10.53
CA ASP A 71 5.24 17.37 -9.55
C ASP A 71 4.16 16.32 -9.24
N ALA A 72 3.02 16.37 -9.95
CA ALA A 72 1.88 15.49 -9.73
C ALA A 72 2.27 14.01 -9.86
N LEU A 73 1.82 13.18 -8.91
CA LEU A 73 2.02 11.73 -8.96
C LEU A 73 1.47 11.10 -10.25
N LEU A 74 0.45 11.70 -10.85
CA LEU A 74 -0.15 11.24 -12.10
C LEU A 74 0.78 11.38 -13.31
N ARG A 75 1.82 12.21 -13.23
CA ARG A 75 2.79 12.48 -14.30
C ARG A 75 4.16 11.85 -14.06
N ARG A 76 4.41 11.33 -12.85
CA ARG A 76 5.69 10.72 -12.48
C ARG A 76 5.88 9.36 -13.13
N GLY A 77 6.98 9.22 -13.87
CA GLY A 77 7.43 7.96 -14.50
C GLY A 77 8.44 7.17 -13.67
N ASP A 78 8.88 7.72 -12.54
CA ASP A 78 9.98 7.21 -11.72
C ASP A 78 9.52 6.54 -10.41
N LEU A 79 8.23 6.21 -10.30
CA LEU A 79 7.65 5.59 -9.11
C LEU A 79 8.03 4.10 -9.00
N THR A 80 8.46 3.69 -7.81
CA THR A 80 8.60 2.27 -7.42
C THR A 80 7.46 1.84 -6.50
N VAL A 81 6.98 0.59 -6.60
CA VAL A 81 5.97 0.04 -5.68
C VAL A 81 6.56 -1.11 -4.88
N ARG A 82 6.57 -0.99 -3.56
CA ARG A 82 7.05 -2.02 -2.63
C ARG A 82 5.97 -2.43 -1.65
N THR A 83 5.71 -3.73 -1.53
CA THR A 83 4.76 -4.27 -0.54
C THR A 83 5.10 -5.71 -0.19
N THR A 84 4.78 -6.12 1.04
CA THR A 84 4.90 -7.51 1.47
C THR A 84 3.51 -8.04 1.78
N ARG A 85 3.20 -9.23 1.25
CA ARG A 85 1.93 -9.94 1.49
C ARG A 85 2.22 -11.26 2.18
N THR A 86 1.55 -11.51 3.28
CA THR A 86 1.53 -12.85 3.90
C THR A 86 0.30 -13.60 3.40
N VAL A 87 0.51 -14.82 2.95
CA VAL A 87 -0.53 -15.72 2.43
C VAL A 87 -0.54 -16.97 3.29
N TRP A 88 -1.73 -17.37 3.74
CA TRP A 88 -1.97 -18.60 4.48
C TRP A 88 -2.76 -19.58 3.61
N LEU A 89 -2.26 -20.81 3.51
CA LEU A 89 -3.01 -21.94 2.97
C LEU A 89 -3.51 -22.75 4.15
N ALA A 90 -4.83 -22.87 4.29
CA ALA A 90 -5.45 -23.63 5.35
C ALA A 90 -6.61 -24.46 4.78
N GLU A 91 -6.87 -25.61 5.38
CA GLU A 91 -7.97 -26.49 4.98
C GLU A 91 -8.81 -26.88 6.19
N ARG A 92 -10.07 -27.22 5.94
CA ARG A 92 -11.00 -27.68 6.95
C ARG A 92 -11.49 -29.05 6.54
N HIS A 93 -11.33 -30.02 7.44
CA HIS A 93 -11.85 -31.38 7.32
C HIS A 93 -13.24 -31.48 7.92
#